data_AF-A0A0F9DFB7-F1
#
_entry.id   AF-A0A0F9DFB7-F1
#
_cell.length_a   1.000
_cell.length_b   1.000
_cell.length_c   1.000
_cell.angle_alpha   90.00
_cell.angle_beta   90.00
_cell.angle_gamma   90.00
#
_symmetry.space_group_name_H-M   'P 1'
#
loop_
_entity.id
_entity.type
_entity.pdbx_description
1 polymer ?
#
loop_
_entity_poly.entity_id
_entity_poly.type
_entity_poly.pdbx_seq_one_letter_code
_entity_poly.pdbx_strand_id
1 'polypeptide(L)'
;MYLNAFDKFLEDPNISMNPLNVIATYSKNSVLPLSIFYRDHGYKTFVLLDNGEEAKQISTQLMANDFSKVQTVFFELGSKPIQSIEDYMVLEDYLHAVNQTYEIKLRKEGFTNLTKEDVLDRGKNGVLENLNAIWTEHKDDGWGQFDNEEITRYICEKIAFIKLFFIYSESSCLI
;
A
#
# COMPACT_ATOMS: atom_id res chain seq x y z
N MET A 1 7.23 -6.85 -0.86
CA MET A 1 7.50 -7.40 -2.20
C MET A 1 6.66 -6.63 -3.24
N TYR A 2 6.90 -5.32 -3.40
CA TYR A 2 6.19 -4.44 -4.34
C TYR A 2 6.98 -4.19 -5.64
N LEU A 3 8.22 -4.67 -5.73
CA LEU A 3 9.15 -4.22 -6.78
C LEU A 3 8.97 -4.93 -8.11
N ASN A 4 8.55 -6.19 -8.16
CA ASN A 4 8.52 -6.90 -9.44
C ASN A 4 7.56 -6.29 -10.50
N ALA A 5 6.56 -5.49 -10.10
CA ALA A 5 5.69 -4.78 -11.03
C ALA A 5 6.25 -3.40 -11.42
N PHE A 6 6.86 -2.68 -10.46
CA PHE A 6 7.52 -1.39 -10.71
C PHE A 6 8.82 -1.55 -11.50
N ASP A 7 9.60 -2.61 -11.26
CA ASP A 7 10.84 -2.93 -11.99
C ASP A 7 10.56 -3.12 -13.49
N LYS A 8 9.45 -3.79 -13.85
CA LYS A 8 9.02 -3.91 -15.25
C LYS A 8 8.59 -2.56 -15.86
N PHE A 9 8.10 -1.63 -15.04
CA PHE A 9 7.77 -0.28 -15.47
C PHE A 9 9.03 0.57 -15.66
N LEU A 10 10.09 0.29 -14.90
CA LEU A 10 11.43 0.89 -15.05
C LEU A 10 12.22 0.30 -16.23
N GLU A 11 11.88 -0.92 -16.66
CA GLU A 11 12.41 -1.58 -17.86
C GLU A 11 11.80 -1.05 -19.18
N ASP A 12 10.76 -0.20 -19.13
CA ASP A 12 10.26 0.48 -20.33
C ASP A 12 11.34 1.46 -20.84
N PRO A 13 11.88 1.29 -22.05
CA PRO A 13 12.95 2.14 -22.57
C PRO A 13 12.57 3.63 -22.63
N ASN A 14 11.28 3.98 -22.69
CA ASN A 14 10.84 5.38 -22.65
C ASN A 14 10.89 6.00 -21.25
N ILE A 15 10.80 5.19 -20.18
CA ILE A 15 10.92 5.61 -18.78
C ILE A 15 12.38 5.51 -18.31
N SER A 16 13.09 4.47 -18.76
CA SER A 16 14.54 4.26 -18.56
C SER A 16 15.41 5.39 -19.13
N MET A 17 14.93 6.08 -20.17
CA MET A 17 15.61 7.22 -20.79
C MET A 17 15.34 8.57 -20.10
N ASN A 18 14.53 8.58 -19.03
CA ASN A 18 14.26 9.76 -18.20
C ASN A 18 15.06 9.65 -16.88
N PRO A 19 15.72 10.71 -16.36
CA PRO A 19 16.62 10.63 -15.20
C PRO A 19 15.90 10.46 -13.85
N LEU A 20 14.67 9.93 -13.85
CA LEU A 20 13.82 9.81 -12.68
C LEU A 20 14.00 8.43 -12.03
N ASN A 21 14.73 8.38 -10.93
CA ASN A 21 14.91 7.16 -10.14
C ASN A 21 13.78 7.04 -9.09
N VAL A 22 13.04 5.93 -9.14
CA VAL A 22 12.06 5.59 -8.09
C VAL A 22 12.72 4.63 -7.11
N ILE A 23 12.78 5.02 -5.84
CA ILE A 23 13.39 4.21 -4.78
C ILE A 23 12.30 3.81 -3.77
N ALA A 24 12.07 2.51 -3.63
CA ALA A 24 11.23 1.99 -2.56
C ALA A 24 11.98 2.09 -1.23
N THR A 25 11.34 2.68 -0.21
CA THR A 25 11.94 2.82 1.13
C THR A 25 11.78 1.56 1.97
N TYR A 26 10.86 0.67 1.60
CA TYR A 26 10.49 -0.60 2.27
C TYR A 26 10.01 -0.49 3.73
N SER A 27 10.28 0.63 4.39
CA SER A 27 9.82 0.98 5.73
C SER A 27 9.68 2.49 5.82
N LYS A 28 8.66 2.94 6.56
CA LYS A 28 8.45 4.35 6.88
C LYS A 28 9.65 4.96 7.62
N ASN A 29 10.31 4.18 8.49
CA ASN A 29 11.52 4.59 9.21
C ASN A 29 12.72 4.88 8.31
N SER A 30 12.77 4.28 7.12
CA SER A 30 13.86 4.47 6.16
C SER A 30 13.68 5.70 5.27
N VAL A 31 12.49 6.32 5.25
CA VAL A 31 12.17 7.45 4.39
C VAL A 31 13.11 8.64 4.65
N LEU A 32 13.22 9.08 5.90
CA LEU A 32 14.05 10.23 6.28
C LEU A 32 15.54 10.04 5.92
N PRO A 33 16.22 8.97 6.39
CA PRO A 33 17.65 8.80 6.12
C PRO A 33 17.94 8.61 4.62
N LEU A 34 17.08 7.89 3.88
CA LEU A 34 17.25 7.75 2.43
C LEU A 34 17.06 9.09 1.71
N SER A 35 16.06 9.87 2.11
CA SER A 35 15.81 11.18 1.50
C SER A 35 17.02 12.10 1.67
N ILE A 36 17.56 12.18 2.89
CA ILE A 36 18.78 12.93 3.20
C ILE A 36 19.96 12.43 2.37
N PHE A 37 20.17 11.11 2.32
CA PHE A 37 21.25 10.52 1.54
C PHE A 37 21.20 10.95 0.08
N TYR A 38 20.07 10.81 -0.60
CA TYR A 38 19.97 11.19 -2.02
C TYR A 38 20.15 12.70 -2.23
N ARG A 39 19.58 13.53 -1.35
CA ARG A 39 19.78 14.98 -1.42
C ARG A 39 21.25 15.35 -1.29
N ASP A 40 21.95 14.78 -0.32
CA ASP A 40 23.37 15.10 -0.03
C ASP A 40 24.30 14.61 -1.15
N HIS A 41 23.86 13.64 -1.96
CA HIS A 41 24.56 13.18 -3.16
C HIS A 41 24.13 13.94 -4.44
N GLY A 42 23.43 15.07 -4.29
CA GLY A 42 23.12 15.98 -5.39
C GLY A 42 21.85 15.62 -6.19
N TYR A 43 21.05 14.66 -5.72
CA TYR A 43 19.79 14.31 -6.39
C TYR A 43 18.67 15.27 -5.98
N LYS A 44 17.82 15.63 -6.95
CA LYS A 44 16.55 16.33 -6.68
C LYS A 44 15.53 15.32 -6.16
N THR A 45 15.50 15.18 -4.84
CA THR A 45 14.64 14.20 -4.16
C THR A 45 13.24 14.75 -3.96
N PHE A 46 12.23 13.96 -4.36
CA PHE A 46 10.84 14.09 -3.96
C PHE A 46 10.44 12.86 -3.15
N VAL A 47 9.62 13.06 -2.13
CA VAL A 47 9.16 12.03 -1.21
C VAL A 47 7.64 11.91 -1.36
N LEU A 48 7.18 10.71 -1.69
CA LEU A 48 5.76 10.39 -1.81
C LEU A 48 5.29 9.73 -0.51
N LEU A 49 4.21 10.24 0.08
CA LEU A 49 3.68 9.77 1.36
C LEU A 49 2.15 9.56 1.31
N ASP A 50 1.67 8.60 2.09
CA ASP A 50 0.25 8.47 2.45
C ASP A 50 -0.16 9.60 3.42
N ASN A 51 -1.47 9.83 3.62
CA ASN A 51 -1.96 10.88 4.53
C ASN A 51 -2.13 10.39 5.98
N GLY A 52 -1.63 9.21 6.31
CA GLY A 52 -1.59 8.67 7.67
C GLY A 52 -0.82 9.55 8.65
N GLU A 53 -1.07 9.36 9.94
CA GLU A 53 -0.44 10.16 11.00
C GLU A 53 1.09 10.04 11.02
N GLU A 54 1.60 8.82 10.90
CA GLU A 54 3.04 8.55 10.86
C GLU A 54 3.74 9.26 9.68
N ALA A 55 3.09 9.32 8.51
CA ALA A 55 3.61 10.03 7.36
C ALA A 55 3.62 11.55 7.57
N LYS A 56 2.62 12.10 8.25
CA LYS A 56 2.63 13.52 8.66
C LYS A 56 3.77 13.83 9.62
N GLN A 57 4.09 12.91 10.54
CA GLN A 57 5.26 13.03 11.41
C GLN A 57 6.57 13.01 10.62
N ILE A 58 6.71 12.09 9.66
CA ILE A 58 7.88 12.02 8.75
C ILE A 58 8.01 13.30 7.94
N SER A 59 6.92 13.84 7.41
CA SER A 59 6.92 15.13 6.70
C SER A 59 7.42 16.27 7.58
N THR A 60 7.03 16.30 8.85
CA THR A 60 7.54 17.28 9.82
C THR A 60 9.05 17.15 10.03
N GLN A 61 9.54 15.91 10.14
CA GLN A 61 10.98 15.65 10.25
C GLN A 61 11.74 16.02 8.98
N LEU A 62 11.18 15.78 7.79
CA LEU A 62 11.77 16.18 6.52
C LEU A 62 11.89 17.72 6.44
N MET A 63 10.84 18.45 6.80
CA MET A 63 10.88 19.92 6.86
C MET A 63 11.92 20.45 7.87
N ALA A 64 12.08 19.78 9.01
CA ALA A 64 13.12 20.11 9.99
C ALA A 64 14.55 19.84 9.48
N ASN A 65 14.68 19.06 8.40
CA ASN A 65 15.94 18.76 7.72
C ASN A 65 16.00 19.46 6.35
N ASP A 66 15.48 20.68 6.22
CA ASP A 66 15.59 21.53 5.02
C ASP A 66 14.95 20.97 3.73
N PHE A 67 14.06 19.99 3.83
CA PHE A 67 13.19 19.64 2.69
C PHE A 67 12.09 20.68 2.56
N SER A 68 11.91 21.19 1.33
CA SER A 68 10.81 22.09 1.03
C SER A 68 9.47 21.34 1.00
N LYS A 69 8.37 22.05 1.28
CA LYS A 69 7.01 21.49 1.21
C LYS A 69 6.69 20.87 -0.16
N VAL A 70 7.21 21.46 -1.24
CA VAL A 70 7.00 20.95 -2.60
C VAL A 70 7.72 19.63 -2.89
N GLN A 71 8.72 19.27 -2.08
CA GLN A 71 9.41 17.98 -2.17
C GLN A 71 8.69 16.88 -1.41
N THR A 72 7.72 17.19 -0.55
CA THR A 72 6.88 16.20 0.11
C THR A 72 5.50 16.20 -0.52
N VAL A 73 5.18 15.15 -1.26
CA VAL A 73 3.91 15.01 -1.98
C VAL A 73 3.07 13.96 -1.27
N PHE A 74 1.87 14.35 -0.86
CA PHE A 74 0.88 13.45 -0.31
C PHE A 74 -0.01 12.90 -1.41
N PHE A 75 -0.47 11.65 -1.28
CA PHE A 75 -1.35 11.06 -2.26
C PHE A 75 -2.76 11.69 -2.26
N GLU A 76 -3.29 11.90 -3.46
CA GLU A 76 -4.63 12.42 -3.69
C GLU A 76 -5.33 11.63 -4.80
N LEU A 77 -6.64 11.43 -4.68
CA LEU A 77 -7.50 10.85 -5.71
C LEU A 77 -8.61 11.86 -6.05
N GLY A 78 -8.65 12.31 -7.30
CA GLY A 78 -9.66 13.29 -7.74
C GLY A 78 -9.62 14.60 -6.95
N SER A 79 -8.42 15.09 -6.60
CA SER A 79 -8.18 16.27 -5.74
C SER A 79 -8.67 16.12 -4.30
N LYS A 80 -8.94 14.90 -3.84
CA LYS A 80 -9.23 14.60 -2.43
C LYS A 80 -8.05 13.84 -1.83
N PRO A 81 -7.59 14.19 -0.61
CA PRO A 81 -6.57 13.43 0.07
C PRO A 81 -7.08 12.02 0.38
N ILE A 82 -6.28 11.01 0.08
CA ILE A 82 -6.55 9.61 0.45
C ILE A 82 -5.75 9.25 1.70
N GLN A 83 -6.34 8.56 2.68
CA GLN A 83 -5.66 8.31 3.95
C GLN A 83 -4.53 7.30 3.78
N SER A 84 -4.80 6.22 3.05
CA SER A 84 -3.83 5.17 2.78
C SER A 84 -3.88 4.72 1.32
N ILE A 85 -2.94 3.86 0.92
CA ILE A 85 -2.90 3.34 -0.46
C ILE A 85 -4.07 2.41 -0.76
N GLU A 86 -4.64 1.76 0.25
CA GLU A 86 -5.82 0.91 0.16
C GLU A 86 -7.05 1.71 -0.29
N ASP A 87 -7.13 3.00 0.02
CA ASP A 87 -8.20 3.89 -0.46
C ASP A 87 -8.11 4.15 -1.98
N TYR A 88 -6.97 3.85 -2.61
CA TYR A 88 -6.79 3.91 -4.06
C TYR A 88 -7.34 2.65 -4.76
N MET A 89 -7.53 1.56 -4.03
CA MET A 89 -8.02 0.30 -4.58
C MET A 89 -9.55 0.32 -4.71
N VAL A 90 -10.07 -0.47 -5.64
CA VAL A 90 -11.51 -0.77 -5.68
C VAL A 90 -11.85 -1.52 -4.38
N LEU A 91 -12.79 -0.97 -3.60
CA LEU A 91 -13.09 -1.48 -2.26
C LEU A 91 -13.49 -2.96 -2.30
N GLU A 92 -14.29 -3.36 -3.28
CA GLU A 92 -14.74 -4.74 -3.47
C GLU A 92 -13.56 -5.70 -3.70
N ASP A 93 -12.53 -5.29 -4.45
CA ASP A 93 -11.34 -6.10 -4.70
C ASP A 93 -10.48 -6.23 -3.44
N TYR A 94 -10.36 -5.14 -2.67
CA TYR A 94 -9.66 -5.18 -1.39
C TYR A 94 -10.40 -6.06 -0.37
N LEU A 95 -11.72 -5.94 -0.29
CA LEU A 95 -12.54 -6.78 0.59
C LEU A 95 -12.54 -8.24 0.18
N HIS A 96 -12.40 -8.55 -1.11
CA HIS A 96 -12.17 -9.92 -1.53
C HIS A 96 -10.90 -10.50 -0.88
N ALA A 97 -9.79 -9.76 -0.89
CA ALA A 97 -8.57 -10.18 -0.22
C ALA A 97 -8.73 -10.29 1.31
N VAL A 98 -9.40 -9.32 1.95
CA VAL A 98 -9.71 -9.35 3.40
C VAL A 98 -10.50 -10.61 3.75
N ASN A 99 -11.61 -10.85 3.05
CA ASN A 99 -12.50 -11.98 3.30
C ASN A 99 -11.78 -13.31 3.09
N GLN A 100 -11.00 -13.46 2.02
CA GLN A 100 -10.23 -14.69 1.79
C GLN A 100 -9.19 -14.97 2.89
N THR A 101 -8.49 -13.94 3.37
CA THR A 101 -7.52 -14.10 4.45
C THR A 101 -8.21 -14.49 5.76
N TYR A 102 -9.27 -13.77 6.14
CA TYR A 102 -9.89 -13.92 7.45
C TYR A 102 -10.92 -15.04 7.55
N GLU A 103 -11.50 -15.50 6.45
CA GLU A 103 -12.29 -16.74 6.38
C GLU A 103 -11.46 -17.96 6.85
N ILE A 104 -10.16 -17.94 6.60
CA ILE A 104 -9.24 -18.99 7.05
C ILE A 104 -8.78 -18.73 8.48
N LYS A 105 -8.32 -17.50 8.78
CA LYS A 105 -7.74 -17.17 10.10
C LYS A 105 -8.77 -17.21 11.23
N LEU A 106 -10.01 -16.82 10.97
CA LEU A 106 -11.06 -16.66 11.97
C LEU A 106 -12.22 -17.64 11.79
N ARG A 107 -11.94 -18.80 11.15
CA ARG A 107 -12.94 -19.82 10.88
C ARG A 107 -13.60 -20.36 12.15
N LYS A 108 -12.86 -20.46 13.26
CA LYS A 108 -13.37 -21.01 14.52
C LYS A 108 -14.11 -19.96 15.34
N GLU A 109 -13.85 -18.69 15.05
CA GLU A 109 -14.33 -17.49 15.68
C GLU A 109 -15.61 -16.95 15.01
N GLY A 110 -16.13 -17.68 14.01
CA GLY A 110 -17.41 -17.38 13.37
C GLY A 110 -17.36 -16.22 12.38
N PHE A 111 -16.19 -15.92 11.80
CA PHE A 111 -16.07 -14.87 10.80
C PHE A 111 -17.02 -15.09 9.62
N THR A 112 -17.65 -14.02 9.17
CA THR A 112 -18.49 -13.97 7.97
C THR A 112 -17.97 -12.88 7.05
N ASN A 113 -18.11 -13.09 5.74
CA ASN A 113 -17.58 -12.17 4.75
C ASN A 113 -18.21 -10.79 4.90
N LEU A 114 -17.34 -9.78 5.00
CA LEU A 114 -17.74 -8.39 5.07
C LEU A 114 -18.21 -7.92 3.70
N THR A 115 -19.33 -7.20 3.69
CA THR A 115 -19.84 -6.50 2.52
C THR A 115 -19.27 -5.08 2.46
N LYS A 116 -19.48 -4.42 1.32
CA LYS A 116 -19.10 -3.02 1.15
C LYS A 116 -19.86 -2.12 2.12
N GLU A 117 -21.15 -2.40 2.29
CA GLU A 117 -22.04 -1.68 3.18
C GLU A 117 -21.55 -1.76 4.64
N ASP A 118 -21.18 -2.96 5.10
CA ASP A 118 -20.66 -3.17 6.48
C ASP A 118 -19.47 -2.24 6.79
N VAL A 119 -18.59 -2.05 5.81
CA VAL A 119 -17.37 -1.24 5.95
C VAL A 119 -17.68 0.24 5.84
N LEU A 120 -18.51 0.65 4.87
CA LEU A 120 -18.85 2.06 4.67
C LEU A 120 -19.73 2.62 5.80
N ASP A 121 -20.57 1.80 6.42
CA ASP A 121 -21.46 2.19 7.51
C ASP A 121 -20.71 2.66 8.77
N ARG A 122 -19.43 2.32 8.92
CA ARG A 122 -18.59 2.80 10.04
C ARG A 122 -18.22 4.28 9.92
N GLY A 123 -18.26 4.85 8.72
CA GLY A 123 -18.11 6.29 8.48
C GLY A 123 -16.78 6.89 8.98
N LYS A 124 -15.72 6.09 9.11
CA LYS A 124 -14.36 6.53 9.47
C LYS A 124 -13.60 7.00 8.23
N ASN A 125 -12.42 7.58 8.45
CA ASN A 125 -11.62 8.13 7.37
C ASN A 125 -10.83 7.01 6.69
N GLY A 126 -11.37 6.51 5.58
CA GLY A 126 -10.71 5.51 4.74
C GLY A 126 -10.99 4.07 5.13
N VAL A 127 -10.60 3.16 4.25
CA VAL A 127 -10.91 1.72 4.33
C VAL A 127 -10.28 1.08 5.56
N LEU A 128 -9.02 1.41 5.85
CA LEU A 128 -8.30 0.83 6.99
C LEU A 128 -8.91 1.22 8.33
N GLU A 129 -9.34 2.48 8.52
CA GLU A 129 -9.97 2.90 9.77
C GLU A 129 -11.33 2.23 9.97
N ASN A 130 -12.11 2.07 8.89
CA ASN A 130 -13.39 1.36 8.93
C ASN A 130 -13.19 -0.11 9.32
N LEU A 131 -12.21 -0.80 8.73
CA LEU A 131 -11.90 -2.19 9.06
C LEU A 131 -11.39 -2.33 10.50
N ASN A 132 -10.51 -1.44 10.96
CA ASN A 132 -10.07 -1.44 12.35
C ASN A 132 -11.22 -1.24 13.34
N ALA A 133 -12.23 -0.44 13.00
CA ALA A 133 -13.42 -0.28 13.82
C ALA A 133 -14.21 -1.61 13.94
N ILE A 134 -14.42 -2.32 12.82
CA ILE A 134 -15.05 -3.65 12.82
C ILE A 134 -14.27 -4.63 13.70
N TRP A 135 -12.94 -4.68 13.57
CA TRP A 135 -12.12 -5.56 14.41
C TRP A 135 -12.18 -5.19 15.90
N THR A 136 -12.31 -3.90 16.21
CA THR A 136 -12.46 -3.42 17.59
C THR A 136 -13.80 -3.85 18.19
N GLU A 137 -14.87 -3.85 17.40
CA GLU A 137 -16.19 -4.33 17.82
C GLU A 137 -16.18 -5.84 18.11
N HIS A 138 -15.39 -6.61 17.35
CA HIS A 138 -15.22 -8.06 17.52
C HIS A 138 -14.03 -8.46 18.42
N LYS A 139 -13.51 -7.54 19.23
CA LYS A 139 -12.36 -7.81 20.10
C LYS A 139 -12.63 -8.94 21.09
N ASP A 140 -13.85 -9.02 21.62
CA ASP A 140 -14.26 -10.06 22.58
C ASP A 140 -14.58 -11.41 21.91
N ASP A 141 -14.76 -11.41 20.58
CA ASP A 141 -15.00 -12.62 19.78
C ASP A 141 -13.69 -13.33 19.36
N GLY A 142 -12.54 -12.84 19.84
CA GLY A 142 -11.23 -13.44 19.60
C GLY A 142 -10.59 -13.06 18.26
N TRP A 143 -11.11 -12.05 17.55
CA TRP A 143 -10.58 -11.64 16.24
C TRP A 143 -9.18 -11.03 16.29
N GLY A 144 -8.76 -10.55 17.46
CA GLY A 144 -7.45 -9.93 17.65
C GLY A 144 -7.38 -8.54 17.04
N GLN A 145 -6.32 -8.28 16.25
CA GLN A 145 -6.11 -7.01 15.55
C GLN A 145 -6.20 -7.20 14.03
N PHE A 146 -6.72 -6.19 13.35
CA PHE A 146 -6.67 -6.15 11.89
C PHE A 146 -5.22 -5.96 11.44
N ASP A 147 -4.79 -6.79 10.49
CA ASP A 147 -3.43 -6.85 9.99
C ASP A 147 -3.44 -6.55 8.50
N ASN A 148 -3.23 -5.28 8.15
CA ASN A 148 -3.22 -4.82 6.77
C ASN A 148 -1.98 -5.30 6.00
N GLU A 149 -0.87 -5.61 6.69
CA GLU A 149 0.33 -6.17 6.07
C GLU A 149 0.08 -7.59 5.56
N GLU A 150 -0.68 -8.39 6.30
CA GLU A 150 -1.12 -9.72 5.86
C GLU A 150 -1.97 -9.64 4.58
N ILE A 151 -2.92 -8.70 4.52
CA ILE A 151 -3.75 -8.48 3.34
C ILE A 151 -2.90 -8.06 2.15
N THR A 152 -1.96 -7.14 2.39
CA THR A 152 -1.00 -6.69 1.38
C THR A 152 -0.16 -7.85 0.86
N ARG A 153 0.31 -8.73 1.75
CA ARG A 153 1.07 -9.93 1.37
C ARG A 153 0.23 -10.85 0.49
N TYR A 154 -1.01 -11.14 0.88
CA TYR A 154 -1.94 -11.94 0.08
C TYR A 154 -2.13 -11.37 -1.33
N ILE A 155 -2.38 -10.06 -1.45
CA ILE A 155 -2.55 -9.38 -2.74
C ILE A 155 -1.26 -9.52 -3.58
N CYS A 156 -0.10 -9.26 -2.99
CA CYS A 156 1.19 -9.39 -3.66
C CYS A 156 1.43 -10.82 -4.17
N GLU A 157 1.09 -11.84 -3.37
CA GLU A 157 1.21 -13.25 -3.75
C GLU A 157 0.31 -13.60 -4.93
N LYS A 158 -0.95 -13.13 -4.93
CA LYS A 158 -1.87 -13.36 -6.05
C LYS A 158 -1.41 -12.68 -7.34
N ILE A 159 -0.93 -11.43 -7.27
CA ILE A 159 -0.37 -10.72 -8.42
C ILE A 159 0.86 -11.46 -8.96
N ALA A 160 1.77 -11.89 -8.07
CA ALA A 160 2.95 -12.65 -8.48
C ALA A 160 2.57 -13.98 -9.14
N PHE A 161 1.57 -14.68 -8.62
CA PHE A 161 1.06 -15.91 -9.19
C PHE A 161 0.45 -15.71 -10.59
N ILE A 162 -0.38 -14.68 -10.78
CA ILE A 162 -0.94 -14.33 -12.10
C ILE A 162 0.19 -14.01 -13.09
N LYS A 163 1.19 -13.23 -12.66
CA LYS A 163 2.35 -12.88 -13.49
C LYS A 163 3.15 -14.12 -13.90
N LEU A 164 3.37 -15.06 -12.98
CA LEU A 164 4.02 -16.34 -13.28
C LEU A 164 3.19 -17.15 -14.30
N PHE A 165 1.88 -17.29 -14.09
CA PHE A 165 1.00 -18.00 -15.02
C PHE A 165 1.08 -17.44 -16.44
N PHE A 166 1.08 -16.11 -16.59
CA PHE A 166 1.23 -15.46 -17.89
C PHE A 166 2.57 -15.82 -18.56
N ILE A 167 3.69 -15.73 -17.83
CA ILE A 167 5.02 -16.09 -18.34
C ILE A 167 5.09 -17.57 -18.78
N TYR A 168 4.51 -18.48 -18.00
CA TYR A 168 4.44 -19.90 -18.36
C TYR A 168 3.55 -20.13 -19.59
N SER A 169 2.43 -19.42 -19.73
CA SER A 169 1.54 -19.55 -20.89
C SER A 169 2.19 -19.09 -22.20
N GLU A 170 2.99 -18.02 -22.19
CA GLU A 170 3.75 -17.57 -23.38
C GLU A 170 4.91 -18.53 -23.71
N SER A 171 5.57 -19.09 -22.69
CA SER A 171 6.65 -20.08 -22.87
C SER A 171 6.13 -21.41 -23.43
N SER A 172 4.85 -21.71 -23.23
CA SER A 172 4.19 -22.93 -23.72
C SER A 172 3.77 -22.85 -25.20
N CYS A 173 3.81 -21.66 -25.82
CA CYS A 173 3.56 -21.46 -27.25
C CYS A 173 4.82 -21.53 -28.12
N LEU A 174 5.98 -21.88 -27.54
CA LEU A 174 7.27 -22.00 -28.23
C LEU A 174 7.76 -23.46 -28.41
N ILE A 175 6.87 -24.45 -28.37
CA ILE A 175 7.16 -25.84 -28.73
C ILE A 175 6.27 -26.29 -29.89
#